data_AF-A0A669QT51-F1
#
_entry.id   AF-A0A669QT51-F1
#
_cell.length_a   1.000
_cell.length_b   1.000
_cell.length_c   1.000
_cell.angle_alpha   90.00
_cell.angle_beta   90.00
_cell.angle_gamma   90.00
#
_symmetry.space_group_name_H-M   'P 1'
#
loop_
_entity.id
_entity.type
_entity.pdbx_description
1 polymer ?
#
loop_
_entity_poly.entity_id
_entity_poly.type
_entity_poly.pdbx_seq_one_letter_code
_entity_poly.pdbx_strand_id
1 'polypeptide(L)'
;MAPSPDLTDVERAIETVINQFHCYAVKGQKEYLTPNEMRELVVQKLPHLGKVGIECMGDPDEAKLEFGEYWDMMGDAAKGCRRK
;
A
#
# COMPACT_ATOMS: atom_id res chain seq x y z
N MET A 1 -22.57 -4.00 20.76
CA MET A 1 -21.76 -3.60 19.60
C MET A 1 -22.75 -3.22 18.51
N ALA A 2 -22.83 -1.95 18.10
CA ALA A 2 -23.67 -1.58 16.95
C ALA A 2 -23.07 -2.24 15.69
N PRO A 3 -23.87 -2.75 14.75
CA PRO A 3 -23.34 -3.22 13.48
C PRO A 3 -22.71 -2.02 12.78
N SER A 4 -21.44 -2.14 12.41
CA SER A 4 -20.82 -1.21 11.47
C SER A 4 -21.70 -1.17 10.21
N PRO A 5 -22.06 0.01 9.69
CA PRO A 5 -22.87 0.11 8.48
C PRO A 5 -22.21 -0.70 7.35
N ASP A 6 -23.01 -1.37 6.52
CA ASP A 6 -22.52 -2.10 5.36
C ASP A 6 -21.78 -1.13 4.43
N LEU A 7 -20.45 -1.19 4.46
CA LEU A 7 -19.60 -0.40 3.59
C LEU A 7 -19.88 -0.74 2.13
N THR A 8 -19.97 0.28 1.28
CA THR A 8 -19.96 0.12 -0.18
C THR A 8 -18.63 -0.47 -0.65
N ASP A 9 -18.61 -1.03 -1.87
CA ASP A 9 -17.38 -1.61 -2.41
C ASP A 9 -16.24 -0.59 -2.55
N VAL A 10 -16.57 0.69 -2.77
CA VAL A 10 -15.59 1.78 -2.82
C VAL A 10 -14.99 2.02 -1.43
N GLU A 11 -15.83 2.13 -0.40
CA GLU A 11 -15.36 2.30 0.98
C GLU A 11 -14.52 1.11 1.45
N ARG A 12 -14.93 -0.12 1.12
CA ARG A 12 -14.15 -1.33 1.41
C ARG A 12 -12.80 -1.33 0.71
N ALA A 13 -12.74 -0.87 -0.55
CA ALA A 13 -11.48 -0.77 -1.28
C ALA A 13 -10.54 0.26 -0.62
N ILE A 14 -11.06 1.44 -0.25
CA ILE A 14 -10.30 2.48 0.47
C ILE A 14 -9.80 1.95 1.81
N GLU A 15 -10.69 1.34 2.61
CA GLU A 15 -10.34 0.76 3.90
C GLU A 15 -9.28 -0.34 3.76
N THR A 16 -9.37 -1.16 2.71
CA THR A 16 -8.36 -2.17 2.41
C THR A 16 -6.99 -1.53 2.17
N VAL A 17 -6.91 -0.46 1.37
CA VAL A 17 -5.65 0.23 1.07
C VAL A 17 -5.03 0.84 2.33
N ILE A 18 -5.86 1.48 3.18
CA ILE A 18 -5.45 2.05 4.46
C ILE A 18 -4.95 0.95 5.41
N ASN A 19 -5.72 -0.11 5.58
CA ASN A 19 -5.39 -1.21 6.48
C ASN A 19 -4.12 -1.94 6.05
N GLN A 20 -3.89 -2.15 4.74
CA GLN A 20 -2.63 -2.74 4.30
C GLN A 20 -1.43 -1.86 4.67
N PHE A 21 -1.50 -0.54 4.47
CA PHE A 21 -0.41 0.35 4.90
C PHE A 21 -0.12 0.19 6.39
N HIS A 22 -1.15 0.31 7.24
CA HIS A 22 -0.96 0.21 8.68
C HIS A 22 -0.51 -1.19 9.10
N CYS A 23 -1.05 -2.27 8.55
CA CYS A 23 -0.61 -3.63 8.89
C CYS A 23 0.90 -3.85 8.68
N TYR A 24 1.47 -3.25 7.63
CA TYR A 24 2.89 -3.40 7.33
C TYR A 24 3.76 -2.36 8.04
N ALA A 25 3.25 -1.14 8.30
CA ALA A 25 3.97 -0.12 9.08
C ALA A 25 4.02 -0.46 10.60
N VAL A 26 2.98 -1.15 11.11
CA VAL A 26 2.84 -1.52 12.53
C VAL A 26 3.80 -2.65 12.93
N LYS A 27 4.33 -3.44 12.00
CA LYS A 27 5.38 -4.44 12.31
C LYS A 27 6.58 -3.82 13.03
N GLY A 28 6.80 -2.50 12.91
CA GLY A 28 7.85 -1.76 13.62
C GLY A 28 7.40 -0.72 14.66
N GLN A 29 6.10 -0.62 15.03
CA GLN A 29 5.54 0.53 15.79
C GLN A 29 5.84 1.89 15.12
N LYS A 30 5.79 1.96 13.79
CA LYS A 30 6.14 3.14 12.98
C LYS A 30 4.93 3.65 12.21
N GLU A 31 5.05 4.88 11.72
CA GLU A 31 4.06 5.57 10.88
C GLU A 31 4.45 5.59 9.39
N TYR A 32 5.44 4.78 9.00
CA TYR A 32 5.97 4.69 7.64
C TYR A 32 6.32 3.25 7.27
N LEU A 33 6.41 2.98 5.96
CA LEU A 33 6.94 1.73 5.42
C LEU A 33 8.41 1.90 5.03
N THR A 34 9.21 0.87 5.30
CA THR A 34 10.52 0.69 4.68
C THR A 34 10.38 0.08 3.29
N PRO A 35 11.40 0.19 2.41
CA PRO A 35 11.39 -0.46 1.10
C PRO A 35 11.19 -1.99 1.17
N ASN A 36 11.68 -2.62 2.24
CA ASN A 36 11.51 -4.06 2.42
C ASN A 36 10.06 -4.43 2.80
N GLU A 37 9.41 -3.66 3.67
CA GLU A 37 7.99 -3.86 4.01
C GLU A 37 7.07 -3.59 2.80
N MET A 38 7.39 -2.57 2.00
CA MET A 38 6.68 -2.30 0.75
C MET A 38 6.84 -3.45 -0.25
N ARG A 39 8.05 -4.03 -0.35
CA ARG A 39 8.27 -5.21 -1.18
C ARG A 39 7.46 -6.41 -0.70
N GLU A 40 7.39 -6.67 0.60
CA GLU A 40 6.54 -7.73 1.16
C GLU A 40 5.06 -7.51 0.80
N LEU A 41 4.56 -6.28 0.98
CA LEU A 41 3.17 -5.91 0.66
C LEU A 41 2.88 -6.17 -0.82
N VAL A 42 3.73 -5.70 -1.73
CA VAL A 42 3.52 -5.86 -3.18
C VAL A 42 3.51 -7.34 -3.58
N VAL A 43 4.47 -8.13 -3.10
CA VAL A 43 4.55 -9.56 -3.42
C VAL A 43 3.34 -10.33 -2.90
N GLN A 44 2.87 -10.01 -1.69
CA GLN A 44 1.81 -10.79 -1.03
C GLN A 44 0.40 -10.35 -1.41
N LYS A 45 0.18 -9.05 -1.63
CA LYS A 45 -1.16 -8.47 -1.79
C LYS A 45 -1.43 -7.95 -3.18
N LEU A 46 -0.39 -7.61 -3.95
CA LEU A 46 -0.51 -6.96 -5.25
C LEU A 46 0.28 -7.66 -6.36
N PRO A 47 0.23 -9.00 -6.50
CA PRO A 47 1.05 -9.75 -7.46
C PRO A 47 0.74 -9.42 -8.94
N HIS A 48 -0.40 -8.76 -9.22
CA HIS A 48 -0.86 -8.41 -10.56
C HIS A 48 -0.87 -6.90 -10.83
N LEU A 49 -0.64 -6.08 -9.81
CA LEU A 49 -0.38 -4.66 -10.02
C LEU A 49 1.06 -4.58 -10.51
N GLY A 50 1.26 -4.15 -11.76
CA GLY A 50 2.55 -4.20 -12.46
C GLY A 50 3.69 -3.62 -11.63
N LYS A 51 4.93 -4.10 -11.88
CA LYS A 51 6.18 -3.80 -11.16
C LYS A 51 6.11 -2.48 -10.37
N VAL A 52 5.58 -2.55 -9.14
CA VAL A 52 5.36 -1.37 -8.31
C VAL A 52 6.71 -0.75 -8.06
N GLY A 53 6.80 0.58 -8.12
CA GLY A 53 8.03 1.40 -8.16
C GLY A 53 8.93 1.32 -6.91
N ILE A 54 9.03 0.16 -6.27
CA ILE A 54 9.98 -0.16 -5.19
C ILE A 54 11.41 0.19 -5.60
N GLU A 55 11.73 0.08 -6.89
CA GLU A 55 13.03 0.49 -7.44
C GLU A 55 13.31 2.01 -7.36
N CYS A 56 12.28 2.82 -7.10
CA CYS A 56 12.40 4.27 -6.95
C CYS A 56 12.48 4.74 -5.49
N MET A 57 12.37 3.84 -4.51
CA MET A 57 12.28 4.21 -3.08
C MET A 57 13.61 4.67 -2.47
N GLY A 58 14.73 4.64 -3.20
CA GLY A 58 16.03 5.03 -2.67
C GLY A 58 16.66 3.95 -1.79
N ASP A 59 17.44 4.37 -0.79
CA ASP A 59 18.20 3.44 0.05
C ASP A 59 17.29 2.57 0.93
N PRO A 60 17.48 1.23 0.95
CA PRO A 60 16.61 0.31 1.67
C PRO A 60 16.63 0.46 3.20
N ASP A 61 17.68 1.05 3.77
CA ASP A 61 17.85 1.24 5.21
C ASP A 61 17.43 2.64 5.67
N GLU A 62 17.50 3.65 4.80
CA GLU A 62 17.20 5.05 5.15
C GLU A 62 15.80 5.50 4.71
N ALA A 63 15.27 4.97 3.60
CA ALA A 63 14.04 5.45 3.03
C ALA A 63 12.82 5.14 3.90
N LYS A 64 11.94 6.15 4.02
CA LYS A 64 10.69 6.08 4.77
C LYS A 64 9.57 6.51 3.84
N LEU A 65 8.61 5.63 3.65
CA LEU A 65 7.44 5.90 2.83
C LEU A 65 6.25 6.20 3.74
N GLU A 66 5.84 7.47 3.76
CA GLU A 66 4.63 7.89 4.45
C GLU A 66 3.38 7.48 3.67
N PHE A 67 2.21 7.55 4.32
CA PHE A 67 0.96 7.10 3.71
C PHE A 67 0.64 7.83 2.40
N GLY A 68 0.95 9.14 2.31
CA GLY A 68 0.71 9.92 1.09
C GLY A 68 1.50 9.39 -0.11
N GLU A 69 2.79 9.11 0.09
CA GLU A 69 3.67 8.57 -0.97
C GLU A 69 3.25 7.16 -1.37
N TYR A 70 2.87 6.33 -0.40
CA TYR A 70 2.28 5.02 -0.64
C TYR A 70 1.01 5.11 -1.50
N TRP A 71 0.10 6.04 -1.16
CA TRP A 71 -1.15 6.24 -1.89
C TRP A 71 -0.89 6.67 -3.34
N ASP A 72 0.04 7.59 -3.55
CA ASP A 72 0.44 8.03 -4.88
C ASP A 72 1.04 6.90 -5.71
N MET A 73 1.91 6.08 -5.11
CA MET A 73 2.48 4.88 -5.77
C MET A 73 1.40 3.88 -6.19
N MET A 74 0.39 3.63 -5.34
CA MET A 74 -0.73 2.76 -5.69
C MET A 74 -1.56 3.35 -6.83
N GLY A 75 -1.79 4.67 -6.81
CA GLY A 75 -2.45 5.38 -7.90
C GLY A 75 -1.70 5.25 -9.22
N ASP A 76 -0.38 5.41 -9.22
CA ASP A 76 0.47 5.27 -10.41
C ASP A 76 0.51 3.83 -10.94
N ALA A 77 0.63 2.85 -10.06
CA ALA A 77 0.55 1.44 -10.45
C ALA A 77 -0.82 1.11 -11.09
N ALA A 78 -1.91 1.64 -10.54
CA ALA A 78 -3.25 1.47 -11.11
C ALA A 78 -3.42 2.15 -12.48
N LYS A 79 -2.75 3.28 -12.76
CA LYS A 79 -2.72 3.89 -14.11
C LYS A 79 -2.11 2.94 -15.14
N GLY A 80 -1.08 2.20 -14.77
CA GLY A 80 -0.46 1.16 -15.60
C GLY A 80 -1.32 -0.10 -15.81
N CYS A 81 -2.30 -0.35 -14.95
CA CYS A 81 -3.23 -1.48 -15.03
C CYS A 81 -4.40 -1.26 -16.00
N ARG A 82 -4.46 -0.15 -16.75
CA ARG A 82 -5.48 -0.01 -17.81
C ARG A 82 -5.32 -1.16 -18.81
N ARG A 83 -6.31 -2.07 -18.80
CA ARG A 83 -6.46 -3.19 -19.73
C ARG A 83 -6.11 -2.72 -21.16
N LYS A 84 -5.14 -3.39 -21.78
CA LYS A 84 -5.20 -3.62 -23.24
C LYS A 84 -6.34 -4.58 -23.53
#